data_AF-A0A8X7CAZ7-F1
#
_entry.id   AF-A0A8X7CAZ7-F1
#
_cell.length_a   1.000
_cell.length_b   1.000
_cell.length_c   1.000
_cell.angle_alpha   90.00
_cell.angle_beta   90.00
_cell.angle_gamma   90.00
#
_symmetry.space_group_name_H-M   'P 1'
#
loop_
_entity.id
_entity.type
_entity.pdbx_description
1 polymer ?
#
loop_
_entity_poly.entity_id
_entity_poly.type
_entity_poly.pdbx_seq_one_letter_code
_entity_poly.pdbx_strand_id
1 'polypeptide(L)'
;MSGLFSLINVLADSVGPGTVGLFGDSYYFFLTSAFTTLAFTLLHTFWGVIFFHAWDNRSYAKIAFVFISHLFISALTLLNPRHLYFASIIPAYIVTIISAVLAYQSAGGSWKSLMASLSPKNSN
;
A
#
# COMPACT_ATOMS: atom_id res chain seq x y z
N MET A 1 11.44 -4.38 4.06
CA MET A 1 12.21 -5.36 3.25
C MET A 1 11.44 -5.87 2.04
N SER A 2 10.14 -6.18 2.14
CA SER A 2 9.33 -6.74 1.03
C SER A 2 9.39 -5.92 -0.27
N GLY A 3 9.26 -4.60 -0.20
CA GLY A 3 9.28 -3.75 -1.40
C GLY A 3 10.63 -3.76 -2.15
N LEU A 4 11.75 -3.82 -1.41
CA LEU A 4 13.08 -3.86 -2.01
C LEU A 4 13.31 -5.17 -2.78
N PHE A 5 12.95 -6.30 -2.19
CA PHE A 5 13.02 -7.61 -2.86
C PHE A 5 12.10 -7.71 -4.08
N SER A 6 10.96 -7.02 -4.06
CA SER A 6 9.99 -7.06 -5.17
C SER A 6 10.37 -6.22 -6.38
N LEU A 7 11.14 -5.14 -6.21
CA LEU A 7 11.35 -4.15 -7.28
C LEU A 7 12.80 -4.03 -7.74
N ILE A 8 13.81 -4.44 -6.96
CA ILE A 8 15.20 -4.11 -7.28
C ILE A 8 15.68 -4.67 -8.63
N ASN A 9 15.28 -5.89 -8.98
CA ASN A 9 15.63 -6.51 -10.25
C ASN A 9 14.89 -5.85 -11.42
N VAL A 10 13.59 -5.60 -11.25
CA VAL A 10 12.76 -4.91 -12.26
C VAL A 10 13.23 -3.48 -12.48
N LEU A 11 13.70 -2.82 -11.43
CA LEU A 11 14.23 -1.47 -11.51
C LEU A 11 15.56 -1.44 -12.25
N ALA A 12 16.42 -2.44 -12.04
CA ALA A 12 17.66 -2.58 -12.80
C ALA A 12 17.40 -2.76 -14.30
N ASP A 13 16.39 -3.56 -14.66
CA ASP A 13 16.00 -3.78 -16.07
C ASP A 13 15.41 -2.52 -16.71
N SER A 14 14.79 -1.62 -15.92
CA SER A 14 14.18 -0.37 -16.41
C SER A 14 15.19 0.72 -16.81
N VAL A 15 16.47 0.57 -16.46
CA VAL A 15 17.53 1.54 -16.80
C VAL A 15 17.95 1.42 -18.27
N GLY A 16 17.69 0.27 -18.91
CA GLY A 16 17.96 0.05 -20.32
C GLY A 16 17.05 0.90 -21.23
N PRO A 17 17.45 1.17 -22.49
CA PRO A 17 16.65 1.93 -23.44
C PRO A 17 15.40 1.17 -23.96
N GLY A 18 15.26 -0.12 -23.62
CA GLY A 18 14.15 -0.97 -24.02
C GLY A 18 13.04 -0.99 -22.97
N THR A 19 11.79 -0.88 -23.43
CA THR A 19 10.62 -1.16 -22.59
C THR A 19 10.14 -2.60 -22.80
N VAL A 20 9.41 -3.15 -21.82
CA VAL A 20 8.72 -4.43 -22.01
C VAL A 20 7.61 -4.30 -23.06
N GLY A 21 7.28 -5.40 -23.74
CA GLY A 21 6.20 -5.42 -24.74
C GLY A 21 6.58 -5.95 -26.12
N LEU A 22 7.84 -6.36 -26.33
CA LEU A 22 8.27 -6.99 -27.58
C LEU A 22 7.49 -8.28 -27.92
N PHE A 23 6.98 -8.99 -26.91
CA PHE A 23 6.22 -10.23 -27.08
C PHE A 23 4.72 -10.08 -26.74
N GLY A 24 4.17 -8.86 -26.74
CA GLY A 24 2.75 -8.59 -26.46
C GLY A 24 2.43 -8.22 -25.00
N ASP A 25 3.45 -8.06 -24.15
CA ASP A 25 3.29 -7.52 -22.80
C ASP A 25 2.93 -6.02 -22.80
N SER A 26 2.34 -5.55 -21.70
CA SER A 26 1.95 -4.15 -21.56
C SER A 26 3.14 -3.24 -21.32
N TYR A 27 3.22 -2.14 -22.07
CA TYR A 27 4.20 -1.05 -21.85
C TYR A 27 4.12 -0.43 -20.45
N TYR A 28 3.01 -0.61 -19.72
CA TYR A 28 2.78 -0.06 -18.38
C TYR A 28 3.34 -0.94 -17.24
N PHE A 29 4.05 -2.03 -17.55
CA PHE A 29 4.55 -2.97 -16.55
C PHE A 29 5.46 -2.33 -15.50
N PHE A 30 6.42 -1.49 -15.93
CA PHE A 30 7.34 -0.82 -14.99
C PHE A 30 6.58 0.13 -14.05
N LEU A 31 5.65 0.90 -14.61
CA LEU A 31 4.82 1.83 -13.84
C LEU A 31 3.91 1.09 -12.84
N THR A 32 3.28 0.01 -13.30
CA THR A 32 2.42 -0.84 -12.46
C THR A 32 3.20 -1.51 -11.34
N SER A 33 4.40 -2.01 -11.65
CA SER A 33 5.30 -2.61 -10.65
C SER A 33 5.70 -1.59 -9.59
N ALA A 34 6.08 -0.37 -10.00
CA ALA A 34 6.44 0.71 -9.07
C ALA A 34 5.27 1.09 -8.13
N PHE A 35 4.07 1.31 -8.68
CA PHE A 35 2.89 1.64 -7.87
C PHE A 35 2.48 0.50 -6.94
N THR A 36 2.56 -0.74 -7.40
CA THR A 36 2.28 -1.92 -6.57
C THR A 36 3.27 -2.00 -5.42
N THR A 37 4.57 -1.84 -5.67
CA THR A 37 5.60 -1.82 -4.62
C THR A 37 5.39 -0.70 -3.62
N LEU A 38 5.01 0.50 -4.08
CA LEU A 38 4.68 1.63 -3.21
C LEU A 38 3.49 1.29 -2.29
N ALA A 39 2.41 0.74 -2.85
CA ALA A 39 1.23 0.34 -2.09
C ALA A 39 1.57 -0.70 -1.01
N PHE A 40 2.34 -1.75 -1.36
CA PHE A 40 2.78 -2.76 -0.39
C PHE A 40 3.67 -2.20 0.70
N THR A 41 4.53 -1.23 0.37
CA THR A 41 5.40 -0.58 1.35
C THR A 41 4.57 0.20 2.37
N LEU A 42 3.62 1.01 1.90
CA LEU A 42 2.71 1.77 2.76
C LEU A 42 1.81 0.85 3.61
N LEU A 43 1.21 -0.16 2.98
CA LEU A 43 0.37 -1.14 3.67
C LEU A 43 1.12 -1.85 4.80
N HIS A 44 2.36 -2.29 4.57
CA HIS A 44 3.18 -2.89 5.64
C HIS A 44 3.42 -1.94 6.81
N THR A 45 3.66 -0.66 6.54
CA THR A 45 3.81 0.35 7.60
C THR A 45 2.51 0.52 8.39
N PHE A 46 1.37 0.65 7.71
CA PHE A 46 0.07 0.82 8.37
C PHE A 46 -0.37 -0.44 9.14
N TRP A 47 -0.20 -1.61 8.55
CA TRP A 47 -0.48 -2.89 9.20
C TRP A 47 0.35 -3.07 10.47
N GLY A 48 1.62 -2.65 10.47
CA GLY A 48 2.46 -2.66 11.67
C GLY A 48 1.84 -1.83 12.80
N VAL A 49 1.49 -0.57 12.52
CA VAL A 49 0.86 0.33 13.51
C VAL A 49 -0.46 -0.25 14.04
N ILE A 50 -1.34 -0.71 13.14
CA ILE A 50 -2.64 -1.29 13.50
C ILE A 50 -2.44 -2.56 14.33
N PHE A 51 -1.50 -3.43 13.95
CA PHE A 51 -1.23 -4.69 14.63
C PHE A 51 -0.77 -4.48 16.07
N PHE A 52 0.23 -3.62 16.28
CA PHE A 52 0.73 -3.32 17.63
C PHE A 52 -0.35 -2.66 18.50
N HIS A 53 -1.08 -1.68 17.97
CA HIS A 53 -2.18 -1.04 18.69
C HIS A 53 -3.32 -2.02 19.00
N ALA A 54 -3.63 -2.95 18.08
CA ALA A 54 -4.66 -3.97 18.29
C ALA A 54 -4.27 -4.98 19.36
N TRP A 55 -2.98 -5.34 19.43
CA TRP A 55 -2.44 -6.20 20.46
C TRP A 55 -2.57 -5.57 21.84
N ASP A 56 -2.19 -4.30 21.97
CA ASP A 56 -2.26 -3.55 23.23
C ASP A 56 -3.70 -3.40 23.74
N ASN A 57 -4.64 -3.10 22.83
CA ASN A 57 -6.06 -2.94 23.16
C ASN A 57 -6.87 -4.27 23.15
N ARG A 58 -6.22 -5.43 23.02
CA ARG A 58 -6.85 -6.76 22.88
C ARG A 58 -7.99 -6.83 21.83
N SER A 59 -7.87 -6.05 20.76
CA SER A 59 -8.88 -5.97 19.69
C SER A 59 -8.59 -7.00 18.60
N TYR A 60 -9.05 -8.23 18.80
CA TYR A 60 -8.84 -9.34 17.86
C TYR A 60 -9.42 -9.09 16.46
N ALA A 61 -10.46 -8.25 16.34
CA ALA A 61 -11.04 -7.87 15.05
C ALA A 61 -10.05 -7.11 14.16
N LYS A 62 -9.26 -6.19 14.73
CA LYS A 62 -8.23 -5.43 13.99
C LYS A 62 -7.07 -6.33 13.57
N ILE A 63 -6.72 -7.32 14.41
CA ILE A 63 -5.69 -8.32 14.08
C ILE A 63 -6.15 -9.17 12.89
N ALA A 64 -7.38 -9.69 12.94
CA ALA A 64 -7.96 -10.46 11.83
C ALA A 64 -8.01 -9.64 10.53
N PHE A 65 -8.38 -8.36 10.61
CA PHE A 65 -8.36 -7.44 9.46
C PHE A 65 -6.97 -7.34 8.81
N VAL A 66 -5.90 -7.21 9.60
CA VAL A 66 -4.52 -7.15 9.07
C VAL A 66 -4.17 -8.42 8.29
N PHE A 67 -4.43 -9.60 8.85
CA PHE A 67 -4.14 -10.87 8.16
C PHE A 67 -4.97 -11.06 6.90
N ILE A 68 -6.27 -10.78 6.97
CA ILE A 68 -7.18 -10.93 5.82
C ILE A 68 -6.79 -9.95 4.71
N SER A 69 -6.56 -8.68 5.04
CA SER A 69 -6.16 -7.68 4.04
C SER A 69 -4.79 -7.98 3.44
N HIS A 70 -3.84 -8.50 4.24
CA HIS A 70 -2.53 -8.94 3.76
C HIS A 70 -2.66 -10.07 2.72
N LEU A 71 -3.42 -11.11 3.06
CA LEU A 71 -3.67 -12.24 2.15
C LEU A 71 -4.45 -11.81 0.91
N PHE A 72 -5.46 -10.95 1.08
CA PHE A 72 -6.29 -10.47 -0.01
C PHE A 72 -5.49 -9.66 -1.04
N ILE A 73 -4.68 -8.69 -0.60
CA ILE A 73 -3.85 -7.91 -1.53
C ILE A 73 -2.77 -8.78 -2.18
N SER A 74 -2.19 -9.73 -1.45
CA SER A 74 -1.26 -10.72 -2.03
C SER A 74 -1.93 -11.58 -3.10
N ALA A 75 -3.15 -12.06 -2.85
CA ALA A 75 -3.95 -12.81 -3.81
C ALA A 75 -4.32 -11.97 -5.06
N LEU A 76 -4.62 -10.68 -4.89
CA LEU A 76 -4.89 -9.79 -6.02
C LEU A 76 -3.67 -9.61 -6.93
N THR A 77 -2.45 -9.62 -6.38
CA THR A 77 -1.24 -9.54 -7.23
C THR A 77 -1.00 -10.77 -8.09
N LEU A 78 -1.53 -11.95 -7.73
CA LEU A 78 -1.49 -13.15 -8.58
C LEU A 78 -2.32 -13.01 -9.86
N LEU A 79 -3.25 -12.05 -9.92
CA LEU A 79 -4.06 -11.77 -11.11
C LEU A 79 -3.36 -10.83 -12.11
N ASN A 80 -2.22 -10.23 -11.73
CA ASN A 80 -1.47 -9.28 -12.54
C ASN A 80 -0.99 -9.84 -13.91
N PRO A 81 -0.62 -11.14 -14.06
CA PRO A 81 -0.21 -11.72 -15.33
C PRO A 81 -1.33 -11.83 -16.39
N ARG A 82 -2.60 -11.64 -16.02
CA ARG A 82 -3.73 -11.71 -16.97
C ARG A 82 -4.03 -10.38 -17.67
N HIS A 83 -3.06 -9.46 -17.73
CA HIS A 83 -3.23 -8.07 -18.20
C HIS A 83 -4.28 -7.24 -17.44
N LEU A 84 -4.78 -7.72 -16.30
CA LEU A 84 -5.76 -7.04 -15.46
C LEU A 84 -5.09 -6.12 -14.43
N TYR A 85 -4.13 -5.30 -14.88
CA TYR A 85 -3.40 -4.36 -14.03
C TYR A 85 -4.31 -3.41 -13.24
N PHE A 86 -5.42 -2.97 -13.87
CA PHE A 86 -6.40 -2.12 -13.20
C PHE A 86 -7.15 -2.84 -12.08
N ALA A 87 -7.40 -4.14 -12.23
CA ALA A 87 -8.15 -4.93 -11.26
C ALA A 87 -7.33 -5.23 -9.99
N SER A 88 -6.00 -5.18 -10.07
CA SER A 88 -5.11 -5.36 -8.91
C SER A 88 -4.77 -4.03 -8.23
N ILE A 89 -4.46 -2.98 -9.00
CA ILE A 89 -4.02 -1.67 -8.47
C ILE A 89 -5.15 -0.94 -7.74
N ILE A 90 -6.35 -0.86 -8.35
CA ILE A 90 -7.45 -0.07 -7.78
C ILE A 90 -7.84 -0.58 -6.39
N PRO A 91 -8.10 -1.88 -6.19
CA PRO A 91 -8.42 -2.39 -4.86
C PRO A 91 -7.25 -2.28 -3.88
N ALA A 92 -6.00 -2.45 -4.33
CA ALA A 92 -4.82 -2.29 -3.47
C ALA A 92 -4.72 -0.87 -2.89
N TYR A 93 -4.96 0.15 -3.71
CA TYR A 93 -4.97 1.54 -3.24
C TYR A 93 -6.17 1.87 -2.34
N ILE A 94 -7.35 1.31 -2.62
CA ILE A 94 -8.51 1.45 -1.73
C ILE A 94 -8.20 0.89 -0.34
N VAL A 95 -7.65 -0.33 -0.26
CA VAL A 95 -7.25 -0.94 1.02
C VAL A 95 -6.13 -0.14 1.68
N THR A 96 -5.21 0.45 0.90
CA THR A 96 -4.15 1.32 1.42
C THR A 96 -4.73 2.56 2.11
N ILE A 97 -5.70 3.23 1.49
CA ILE A 97 -6.36 4.42 2.08
C ILE A 97 -7.13 4.03 3.34
N ILE A 98 -7.86 2.91 3.32
CA ILE A 98 -8.59 2.41 4.50
C ILE A 98 -7.61 2.12 5.65
N SER A 99 -6.52 1.39 5.37
CA SER A 99 -5.48 1.10 6.35
C SER A 99 -4.79 2.37 6.86
N ALA A 100 -4.60 3.39 6.03
CA ALA A 100 -4.04 4.68 6.45
C ALA A 100 -4.94 5.39 7.47
N VAL A 101 -6.25 5.44 7.21
CA VAL A 101 -7.22 6.04 8.13
C VAL A 101 -7.25 5.27 9.46
N LEU A 102 -7.28 3.93 9.41
CA LEU A 102 -7.27 3.09 10.60
C LEU A 102 -5.97 3.23 11.41
N ALA A 103 -4.83 3.33 10.73
CA ALA A 103 -3.53 3.56 11.36
C ALA A 103 -3.46 4.94 12.01
N TYR A 104 -3.96 5.99 11.34
CA TYR A 104 -4.02 7.34 11.89
C TYR A 104 -4.88 7.40 13.16
N GLN A 105 -6.06 6.77 13.14
CA GLN A 105 -6.92 6.66 14.32
C GLN A 105 -6.26 5.85 15.44
N SER A 106 -5.57 4.75 15.10
CA SER A 106 -4.85 3.92 16.06
C SER A 106 -3.62 4.63 16.66
N ALA A 107 -3.07 5.63 15.98
CA ALA A 107 -2.01 6.49 16.50
C ALA A 107 -2.54 7.66 17.35
N GLY A 108 -3.86 7.74 17.61
CA GLY A 108 -4.49 8.83 18.37
C GLY A 108 -4.90 10.04 17.53
N GLY A 109 -4.78 9.96 16.21
CA GLY A 109 -5.22 10.99 15.28
C GLY A 109 -6.74 11.12 15.22
N SER A 110 -7.25 12.35 15.12
CA SER A 110 -8.67 12.62 14.91
C SER A 110 -8.85 13.77 13.91
N TRP A 111 -10.07 13.91 13.36
CA TRP A 111 -10.42 15.04 12.48
C TRP A 111 -10.12 16.40 13.12
N LYS A 112 -10.28 16.51 14.44
CA LYS A 112 -9.94 17.73 15.19
C LYS A 112 -8.43 17.98 15.19
N SER A 113 -7.61 16.95 15.32
CA SER A 113 -6.14 17.05 15.26
C SER A 113 -5.67 17.44 13.84
N LEU A 114 -6.29 16.85 12.81
CA LEU A 114 -5.99 17.20 11.42
C LEU A 114 -6.34 18.66 11.13
N MET A 115 -7.52 19.10 11.55
CA MET A 115 -7.98 20.47 11.33
C MET A 115 -7.21 21.48 12.17
N ALA A 116 -6.78 21.12 13.39
CA ALA A 116 -5.89 21.93 14.21
C ALA A 116 -4.50 22.10 13.57
N SER A 117 -3.98 21.07 12.89
CA SER A 117 -2.71 21.14 12.14
C SER A 117 -2.80 22.05 10.90
N LEU A 118 -3.97 22.09 10.27
CA LEU A 118 -4.24 22.94 9.10
C LEU A 118 -4.65 24.37 9.45
N SER A 119 -5.03 24.63 10.71
CA SER A 119 -5.37 25.97 11.15
C SER A 119 -4.09 26.82 11.22
N PRO A 120 -4.05 28.01 10.60
CA PRO A 120 -2.93 28.92 10.78
C PRO A 120 -2.81 29.20 12.29
N LYS A 121 -1.62 29.01 12.83
CA LYS A 121 -1.30 29.37 14.21
C LYS A 121 -1.48 30.88 14.30
N ASN A 122 -2.59 31.33 14.90
CA ASN A 122 -2.79 32.74 15.17
C ASN A 122 -1.76 33.12 16.26
N SER A 123 -0.63 33.66 15.83
CA SER A 123 0.31 34.32 16.73
C SER A 123 -0.30 35.66 17.07
N ASN A 124 -0.59 35.83 18.37
CA ASN A 124 -0.99 37.04 19.09
C ASN A 124 -2.50 37.20 19.28
#